data_AF-X1E8L8-F1
#
_entry.id   AF-X1E8L8-F1
#
_cell.length_a   1.000
_cell.length_b   1.000
_cell.length_c   1.000
_cell.angle_alpha   90.00
_cell.angle_beta   90.00
_cell.angle_gamma   90.00
#
_symmetry.space_group_name_H-M   'P 1'
#
loop_
_entity.id
_entity.type
_entity.pdbx_description
1 polymer ?
#
loop_
_entity_poly.entity_id
_entity_poly.type
_entity_poly.pdbx_seq_one_letter_code
_entity_poly.pdbx_strand_id
1 'polypeptide(L)'
;LKNMEPLKTYHNYYKRFKKTYCILLQLESIVFKNKSIPRVASLVEVMFMAELKNLLLTAGHDLDAIDLPIKLEVSIGGEKYTLINGQEKELIPNDMMVSDLQGITSSIIYGPDKSTQIKPNTRNVLFVVYAPPGIEKSKVFQHLQDIQNYVHIISPESEVELLKVYECKD
;
A
#
# COMPACT_ATOMS: atom_id res chain seq x y z
N LEU A 1 0.38 21.57 0.60
CA LEU A 1 0.36 20.13 0.95
C LEU A 1 1.76 19.48 0.86
N LYS A 2 2.48 19.60 -0.27
CA LYS A 2 3.77 18.90 -0.52
C LYS A 2 4.88 19.06 0.53
N ASN A 3 4.91 20.15 1.31
CA ASN A 3 5.95 20.40 2.31
C ASN A 3 5.61 19.85 3.71
N MET A 4 4.42 19.26 3.89
CA MET A 4 4.00 18.66 5.15
C MET A 4 4.49 17.21 5.24
N GLU A 5 4.88 16.74 6.41
CA GLU A 5 5.14 15.31 6.61
C GLU A 5 3.83 14.52 6.78
N PRO A 6 3.76 13.27 6.30
CA PRO A 6 4.80 12.52 5.57
C PRO A 6 4.84 12.79 4.05
N LEU A 7 4.00 13.68 3.51
CA LEU A 7 3.91 13.95 2.06
C LEU A 7 5.25 14.39 1.46
N LYS A 8 6.03 15.19 2.18
CA LYS A 8 7.36 15.65 1.74
C LYS A 8 8.32 14.47 1.60
N THR A 9 8.33 13.55 2.56
CA THR A 9 9.15 12.32 2.49
C THR A 9 8.80 11.47 1.27
N TYR A 10 7.52 11.18 1.04
CA TYR A 10 7.09 10.47 -0.17
C TYR A 10 7.40 11.26 -1.44
N HIS A 11 7.20 12.58 -1.45
CA HIS A 11 7.51 13.41 -2.61
C HIS A 11 8.99 13.29 -3.01
N ASN A 12 9.89 13.37 -2.03
CA ASN A 12 11.32 13.21 -2.25
C ASN A 12 11.67 11.80 -2.75
N TYR A 13 11.04 10.78 -2.19
CA TYR A 13 11.22 9.40 -2.66
C TYR A 13 10.76 9.23 -4.12
N TYR A 14 9.52 9.61 -4.45
CA TYR A 14 8.93 9.46 -5.80
C TYR A 14 9.66 10.29 -6.86
N LYS A 15 10.24 11.43 -6.48
CA LYS A 15 11.02 12.29 -7.39
C LYS A 15 12.23 11.58 -7.99
N ARG A 16 12.86 10.64 -7.25
CA ARG A 16 13.97 9.80 -7.74
C ARG A 16 13.57 8.98 -8.98
N PHE A 17 12.30 8.65 -9.09
CA PHE A 17 11.71 7.86 -10.18
C PHE A 17 10.98 8.70 -11.23
N LYS A 18 11.06 10.04 -11.13
CA LYS A 18 10.29 10.99 -11.96
C LYS A 18 8.78 10.73 -11.88
N LYS A 19 8.29 10.36 -10.70
CA LYS A 19 6.87 10.11 -10.41
C LYS A 19 6.33 11.11 -9.39
N THR A 20 5.00 11.17 -9.30
CA THR A 20 4.29 11.97 -8.31
C THR A 20 3.63 11.02 -7.32
N TYR A 21 3.70 11.36 -6.03
CA TYR A 21 3.08 10.57 -4.98
C TYR A 21 1.56 10.48 -5.19
N CYS A 22 1.03 9.27 -5.30
CA CYS A 22 -0.36 9.03 -5.69
C CYS A 22 -1.36 9.51 -4.62
N ILE A 23 -1.08 9.32 -3.32
CA ILE A 23 -1.97 9.75 -2.24
C ILE A 23 -2.15 11.27 -2.22
N LEU A 24 -1.09 12.04 -2.55
CA LEU A 24 -1.22 13.49 -2.72
C LEU A 24 -2.24 13.86 -3.80
N LEU A 25 -2.20 13.18 -4.95
CA LEU A 25 -3.14 13.44 -6.06
C LEU A 25 -4.58 13.05 -5.71
N GLN A 26 -4.75 11.99 -4.92
CA GLN A 26 -6.06 11.55 -4.42
C GLN A 26 -6.62 12.56 -3.42
N LEU A 27 -5.81 13.00 -2.46
CA LEU A 27 -6.17 14.03 -1.49
C LEU A 27 -6.56 15.34 -2.19
N GLU A 28 -5.75 15.81 -3.14
CA GLU A 28 -6.06 17.02 -3.91
C GLU A 28 -7.36 16.89 -4.72
N SER A 29 -7.65 15.70 -5.25
CA SER A 29 -8.90 15.45 -5.99
C SER A 29 -10.14 15.49 -5.09
N ILE A 30 -10.03 14.98 -3.86
CA ILE A 30 -11.14 15.02 -2.89
C ILE A 30 -11.34 16.44 -2.39
N VAL A 31 -10.27 17.09 -1.92
CA VAL A 31 -10.34 18.42 -1.28
C VAL A 31 -10.68 19.53 -2.28
N PHE A 32 -10.05 19.54 -3.47
CA PHE A 32 -10.16 20.67 -4.40
C PHE A 32 -11.07 20.40 -5.60
N LYS A 33 -11.39 19.14 -5.90
CA LYS A 33 -12.23 18.78 -7.07
C LYS A 33 -13.54 18.09 -6.66
N ASN A 34 -13.86 18.08 -5.37
CA ASN A 34 -15.09 17.52 -4.82
C ASN A 34 -15.37 16.08 -5.27
N LYS A 35 -14.32 15.28 -5.47
CA LYS A 35 -14.48 13.85 -5.78
C LYS A 35 -14.87 13.08 -4.53
N SER A 36 -15.75 12.08 -4.69
CA SER A 36 -16.06 11.14 -3.62
C SER A 36 -14.95 10.11 -3.44
N ILE A 37 -14.88 9.52 -2.24
CA ILE A 37 -14.11 8.31 -1.99
C ILE A 37 -14.64 7.20 -2.93
N PRO A 38 -13.76 6.43 -3.61
CA PRO A 38 -14.18 5.33 -4.48
C PRO A 38 -15.03 4.30 -3.74
N ARG A 39 -16.06 3.77 -4.39
CA ARG A 39 -16.89 2.67 -3.86
C ARG A 39 -16.58 1.39 -4.63
N VAL A 40 -15.70 0.56 -4.10
CA VAL A 40 -15.16 -0.62 -4.83
C VAL A 40 -15.33 -1.89 -4.01
N ALA A 41 -14.69 -1.93 -2.85
CA ALA A 41 -14.81 -3.01 -1.87
C ALA A 41 -14.53 -2.44 -0.49
N SER A 42 -15.26 -2.89 0.53
CA SER A 42 -15.18 -2.29 1.88
C SER A 42 -13.76 -2.31 2.45
N LEU A 43 -12.99 -3.39 2.23
CA LEU A 43 -11.58 -3.48 2.65
C LEU A 43 -10.67 -2.47 1.92
N VAL A 44 -10.94 -2.21 0.63
CA VAL A 44 -10.21 -1.20 -0.16
C VAL A 44 -10.54 0.21 0.32
N GLU A 45 -11.81 0.46 0.66
CA GLU A 45 -12.27 1.73 1.22
C GLU A 45 -11.67 1.99 2.61
N VAL A 46 -11.60 0.96 3.45
CA VAL A 46 -10.97 1.00 4.77
C VAL A 46 -9.51 1.43 4.68
N MET A 47 -8.70 0.77 3.85
CA MET A 47 -7.29 1.15 3.71
C MET A 47 -7.18 2.58 3.15
N PHE A 48 -7.97 2.92 2.13
CA PHE A 48 -7.93 4.24 1.50
C PHE A 48 -8.29 5.37 2.48
N MET A 49 -9.27 5.15 3.38
CA MET A 49 -9.58 6.10 4.44
C MET A 49 -8.40 6.32 5.40
N ALA A 50 -7.68 5.25 5.76
CA ALA A 50 -6.48 5.36 6.58
C ALA A 50 -5.33 6.06 5.83
N GLU A 51 -5.19 5.83 4.53
CA GLU A 51 -4.23 6.54 3.67
C GLU A 51 -4.51 8.04 3.63
N LEU A 52 -5.77 8.45 3.50
CA LEU A 52 -6.13 9.88 3.50
C LEU A 52 -5.94 10.54 4.87
N LYS A 53 -6.22 9.84 5.96
CA LYS A 53 -6.04 10.33 7.33
C LYS A 53 -4.56 10.54 7.65
N ASN A 54 -3.73 9.54 7.33
CA ASN A 54 -2.35 9.46 7.80
C ASN A 54 -1.31 9.78 6.72
N LEU A 55 -1.74 9.89 5.47
CA LEU A 55 -0.94 10.22 4.28
C LEU A 55 0.15 9.18 3.96
N LEU A 56 0.00 7.96 4.48
CA LEU A 56 0.84 6.79 4.18
C LEU A 56 0.22 5.93 3.08
N LEU A 57 1.06 5.29 2.27
CA LEU A 57 0.66 4.41 1.18
C LEU A 57 0.55 2.95 1.62
N THR A 58 -0.53 2.30 1.22
CA THR A 58 -0.85 0.92 1.58
C THR A 58 -1.26 0.11 0.36
N ALA A 59 -0.69 -1.08 0.22
CA ALA A 59 -1.17 -2.12 -0.68
C ALA A 59 -2.02 -3.11 0.12
N GLY A 60 -3.17 -3.51 -0.44
CA GLY A 60 -4.05 -4.51 0.13
C GLY A 60 -4.09 -5.77 -0.75
N HIS A 61 -3.97 -6.93 -0.12
CA HIS A 61 -3.91 -8.23 -0.78
C HIS A 61 -4.91 -9.20 -0.15
N ASP A 62 -5.52 -10.03 -0.97
CA ASP A 62 -6.20 -11.25 -0.52
C ASP A 62 -5.13 -12.24 -0.05
N LEU A 63 -5.07 -12.49 1.26
CA LEU A 63 -4.05 -13.34 1.86
C LEU A 63 -4.20 -14.80 1.41
N ASP A 64 -5.42 -15.24 1.07
CA ASP A 64 -5.66 -16.60 0.58
C ASP A 64 -5.11 -16.82 -0.83
N ALA A 65 -4.72 -15.75 -1.53
CA ALA A 65 -4.07 -15.78 -2.84
C ALA A 65 -2.55 -15.62 -2.78
N ILE A 66 -1.97 -15.41 -1.60
CA ILE A 66 -0.52 -15.22 -1.39
C ILE A 66 0.15 -16.57 -1.13
N ASP A 67 1.26 -16.84 -1.81
CA ASP A 67 2.09 -18.02 -1.56
C ASP A 67 3.28 -17.70 -0.63
N LEU A 68 3.08 -17.93 0.67
CA LEU A 68 4.05 -17.59 1.71
C LEU A 68 5.40 -18.35 1.54
N PRO A 69 6.55 -17.74 1.91
CA PRO A 69 6.69 -16.49 2.66
C PRO A 69 6.71 -15.24 1.79
N ILE A 70 6.27 -14.14 2.39
CA ILE A 70 6.41 -12.80 1.81
C ILE A 70 7.82 -12.26 2.06
N LYS A 71 8.40 -11.63 1.04
CA LYS A 71 9.70 -10.97 1.11
C LYS A 71 9.55 -9.49 0.79
N LEU A 72 10.29 -8.68 1.56
CA LEU A 72 10.48 -7.26 1.31
C LEU A 72 11.81 -7.10 0.59
N GLU A 73 11.80 -6.56 -0.62
CA GLU A 73 12.96 -6.50 -1.48
C GLU A 73 13.07 -5.12 -2.15
N VAL A 74 14.24 -4.88 -2.76
CA VAL A 74 14.49 -3.70 -3.60
C VAL A 74 14.72 -4.21 -5.01
N SER A 75 13.97 -3.67 -5.97
CA SER A 75 14.07 -4.11 -7.36
C SER A 75 15.44 -3.81 -7.97
N ILE A 76 15.93 -4.74 -8.79
CA ILE A 76 17.14 -4.58 -9.61
C ILE A 76 16.84 -3.94 -10.97
N GLY A 77 15.57 -3.92 -11.38
CA GLY A 77 15.11 -3.46 -12.68
C GLY A 77 14.99 -4.62 -13.67
N GLY A 78 13.91 -4.61 -14.47
CA GLY A 78 13.64 -5.65 -15.45
C GLY A 78 12.70 -6.77 -14.96
N GLU A 79 12.43 -6.84 -13.65
CA GLU A 79 11.40 -7.74 -13.12
C GLU A 79 10.02 -7.33 -13.62
N LYS A 80 9.11 -8.29 -13.84
CA LYS A 80 7.81 -8.01 -14.42
C LYS A 80 6.68 -8.61 -13.61
N TYR A 81 5.56 -7.90 -13.57
CA TYR A 81 4.33 -8.39 -12.95
C TYR A 81 3.10 -7.74 -13.56
N THR A 82 1.94 -8.34 -13.33
CA THR A 82 0.67 -7.84 -13.91
C THR A 82 -0.04 -6.97 -12.89
N LEU A 83 -0.24 -5.69 -13.21
CA LEU A 83 -0.98 -4.75 -12.37
C LEU A 83 -2.47 -5.10 -12.33
N ILE A 84 -3.22 -4.59 -11.34
CA ILE A 84 -4.68 -4.78 -11.21
C ILE A 84 -5.44 -4.51 -12.53
N ASN A 85 -5.00 -3.55 -13.34
CA ASN A 85 -5.64 -3.24 -14.62
C ASN A 85 -5.35 -4.25 -15.76
N GLY A 86 -4.59 -5.32 -15.47
CA GLY A 86 -4.20 -6.36 -16.42
C GLY A 86 -2.99 -6.03 -17.29
N GLN A 87 -2.38 -4.84 -17.13
CA GLN A 87 -1.17 -4.50 -17.87
C GLN A 87 0.06 -5.12 -17.21
N GLU A 88 0.91 -5.75 -18.02
CA GLU A 88 2.25 -6.14 -17.58
C GLU A 88 3.08 -4.88 -17.36
N LYS A 89 3.80 -4.86 -16.24
CA LYS A 89 4.68 -3.77 -15.86
C LYS A 89 6.06 -4.29 -15.51
N GLU A 90 7.06 -3.71 -16.15
CA GLU A 90 8.45 -3.85 -15.76
C GLU A 90 8.79 -2.90 -14.62
N LEU A 91 9.40 -3.41 -13.55
CA LEU A 91 9.86 -2.64 -12.41
C LEU A 91 11.07 -1.79 -12.77
N ILE A 92 11.08 -0.58 -12.22
CA ILE A 92 12.22 0.31 -12.27
C ILE A 92 13.19 -0.07 -11.16
N PRO A 93 14.51 0.05 -11.35
CA PRO A 93 15.48 -0.29 -10.32
C PRO A 93 15.36 0.61 -9.09
N ASN A 94 15.64 0.06 -7.92
CA ASN A 94 15.57 0.69 -6.60
C ASN A 94 14.17 0.98 -6.06
N ASP A 95 13.14 0.42 -6.68
CA ASP A 95 11.76 0.46 -6.18
C ASP A 95 11.62 -0.48 -4.98
N MET A 96 10.89 -0.08 -3.95
CA MET A 96 10.55 -1.01 -2.87
C MET A 96 9.44 -1.94 -3.38
N MET A 97 9.67 -3.25 -3.26
CA MET A 97 8.72 -4.25 -3.72
C MET A 97 8.47 -5.31 -2.65
N VAL A 98 7.33 -5.96 -2.82
CA VAL A 98 6.93 -7.12 -2.04
C VAL A 98 6.73 -8.28 -3.01
N SER A 99 7.29 -9.42 -2.67
CA SER A 99 7.16 -10.66 -3.42
C SER A 99 6.70 -11.80 -2.52
N ASP A 100 6.10 -12.81 -3.12
CA ASP A 100 5.79 -14.10 -2.52
C ASP A 100 6.53 -15.21 -3.31
N LEU A 101 6.19 -16.48 -3.13
CA LEU A 101 6.83 -17.57 -3.87
C LEU A 101 6.49 -17.59 -5.37
N GLN A 102 5.41 -16.95 -5.78
CA GLN A 102 4.93 -16.94 -7.17
C GLN A 102 5.43 -15.71 -7.94
N GLY A 103 5.72 -14.61 -7.26
CA GLY A 103 6.34 -13.44 -7.87
C GLY A 103 6.07 -12.15 -7.10
N ILE A 104 6.12 -11.03 -7.81
CA ILE A 104 5.88 -9.71 -7.22
C ILE A 104 4.38 -9.52 -6.97
N THR A 105 4.04 -9.16 -5.74
CA THR A 105 2.66 -8.88 -5.32
C THR A 105 2.38 -7.38 -5.29
N SER A 106 3.38 -6.54 -5.01
CA SER A 106 3.24 -5.08 -5.14
C SER A 106 4.59 -4.36 -5.24
N SER A 107 4.54 -3.09 -5.68
CA SER A 107 5.64 -2.14 -5.49
C SER A 107 5.11 -0.77 -5.05
N ILE A 108 5.96 0.04 -4.40
CA ILE A 108 5.55 1.40 -3.97
C ILE A 108 5.21 2.30 -5.17
N ILE A 109 5.94 2.20 -6.29
CA ILE A 109 5.71 3.08 -7.44
C ILE A 109 4.54 2.64 -8.31
N TYR A 110 4.31 1.33 -8.47
CA TYR A 110 3.32 0.81 -9.41
C TYR A 110 2.10 0.16 -8.76
N GLY A 111 2.15 -0.08 -7.45
CA GLY A 111 1.03 -0.59 -6.67
C GLY A 111 0.88 -2.11 -6.73
N PRO A 112 -0.27 -2.63 -6.28
CA PRO A 112 -0.53 -4.05 -6.19
C PRO A 112 -0.72 -4.74 -7.54
N ASP A 113 -0.42 -6.03 -7.54
CA ASP A 113 -0.63 -6.94 -8.65
C ASP A 113 -2.10 -7.37 -8.76
N LYS A 114 -2.41 -8.05 -9.86
CA LYS A 114 -3.75 -8.56 -10.14
C LYS A 114 -4.08 -9.87 -9.43
N SER A 115 -3.11 -10.76 -9.27
CA SER A 115 -3.36 -12.13 -8.82
C SER A 115 -3.78 -12.19 -7.35
N THR A 116 -3.24 -11.28 -6.54
CA THR A 116 -3.54 -11.18 -5.10
C THR A 116 -4.56 -10.09 -4.78
N GLN A 117 -5.27 -9.56 -5.77
CA GLN A 117 -6.23 -8.48 -5.58
C GLN A 117 -7.34 -8.90 -4.59
N ILE A 118 -7.68 -7.99 -3.66
CA ILE A 118 -8.85 -8.12 -2.79
C ILE A 118 -10.14 -8.24 -3.63
N LYS A 119 -10.95 -9.24 -3.31
CA LYS A 119 -12.22 -9.57 -3.96
C LYS A 119 -13.39 -9.40 -2.98
N PRO A 120 -14.64 -9.35 -3.47
CA PRO A 120 -15.83 -9.27 -2.60
C PRO A 120 -15.94 -10.40 -1.56
N ASN A 121 -15.31 -11.55 -1.82
CA ASN A 121 -15.33 -12.73 -0.95
C ASN A 121 -14.01 -12.96 -0.18
N THR A 122 -13.06 -12.03 -0.20
CA THR A 122 -11.82 -12.12 0.58
C THR A 122 -12.16 -12.22 2.08
N ARG A 123 -11.60 -13.24 2.75
CA ARG A 123 -11.79 -13.48 4.18
C ARG A 123 -10.55 -13.16 5.00
N ASN A 124 -9.39 -13.49 4.45
CA ASN A 124 -8.10 -13.19 5.04
C ASN A 124 -7.44 -12.08 4.22
N VAL A 125 -7.05 -10.98 4.86
CA VAL A 125 -6.50 -9.81 4.19
C VAL A 125 -5.13 -9.46 4.74
N LEU A 126 -4.23 -9.09 3.84
CA LEU A 126 -2.93 -8.53 4.18
C LEU A 126 -2.87 -7.07 3.74
N PHE A 127 -2.51 -6.19 4.66
CA PHE A 127 -2.17 -4.80 4.35
C PHE A 127 -0.67 -4.57 4.51
N VAL A 128 -0.04 -4.03 3.48
CA VAL A 128 1.39 -3.70 3.46
C VAL A 128 1.56 -2.21 3.30
N VAL A 129 2.17 -1.57 4.29
CA VAL A 129 2.42 -0.12 4.30
C VAL A 129 3.86 0.14 3.86
N TYR A 130 4.03 0.91 2.80
CA TYR A 130 5.36 1.28 2.32
C TYR A 130 5.83 2.58 2.97
N ALA A 131 6.94 2.52 3.72
CA ALA A 131 7.49 3.67 4.44
C ALA A 131 8.92 3.98 3.97
N PRO A 132 9.13 5.00 3.11
CA PRO A 132 10.47 5.48 2.79
C PRO A 132 11.25 5.95 4.03
N PRO A 133 12.59 5.93 3.98
CA PRO A 133 13.42 6.47 5.06
C PRO A 133 13.02 7.90 5.43
N GLY A 134 12.86 8.16 6.73
CA GLY A 134 12.37 9.43 7.28
C GLY A 134 10.94 9.36 7.83
N ILE A 135 10.19 8.29 7.54
CA ILE A 135 8.89 8.02 8.19
C ILE A 135 9.13 7.23 9.48
N GLU A 136 8.68 7.76 10.60
CA GLU A 136 8.80 7.09 11.90
C GLU A 136 7.98 5.80 11.97
N LYS A 137 8.57 4.75 12.53
CA LYS A 137 7.89 3.47 12.81
C LYS A 137 6.59 3.62 13.61
N SER A 138 6.57 4.54 14.58
CA SER A 138 5.38 4.85 15.38
C SER A 138 4.20 5.27 14.50
N LYS A 139 4.44 6.04 13.43
CA LYS A 139 3.41 6.48 12.47
C LYS A 139 2.91 5.33 11.61
N VAL A 140 3.81 4.45 11.16
CA VAL A 140 3.44 3.24 10.41
C VAL A 140 2.59 2.32 11.29
N PHE A 141 3.00 2.10 12.53
CA PHE A 141 2.26 1.28 13.49
C PHE A 141 0.87 1.85 13.78
N GLN A 142 0.78 3.16 14.04
CA GLN A 142 -0.51 3.84 14.25
C GLN A 142 -1.43 3.75 13.03
N HIS A 143 -0.88 3.85 11.82
CA HIS A 143 -1.66 3.68 10.59
C HIS A 143 -2.20 2.25 10.43
N LEU A 144 -1.39 1.23 10.75
CA LEU A 144 -1.86 -0.17 10.78
C LEU A 144 -2.99 -0.37 11.81
N GLN A 145 -2.87 0.24 12.99
CA GLN A 145 -3.94 0.21 13.99
C GLN A 145 -5.21 0.93 13.52
N ASP A 146 -5.09 2.03 12.80
CA ASP A 146 -6.24 2.71 12.20
C ASP A 146 -6.95 1.81 11.17
N ILE A 147 -6.19 1.12 10.31
CA ILE A 147 -6.75 0.12 9.38
C ILE A 147 -7.46 -0.98 10.15
N GLN A 148 -6.83 -1.56 11.18
CA GLN A 148 -7.44 -2.58 12.03
C GLN A 148 -8.78 -2.10 12.62
N ASN A 149 -8.81 -0.90 13.20
CA ASN A 149 -10.04 -0.32 13.77
C ASN A 149 -11.14 -0.16 12.72
N TYR A 150 -10.78 0.28 11.52
CA TYR A 150 -11.72 0.45 10.41
C TYR A 150 -12.24 -0.90 9.87
N VAL A 151 -11.40 -1.93 9.81
CA VAL A 151 -11.85 -3.30 9.49
C VAL A 151 -12.83 -3.80 10.54
N HIS A 152 -12.55 -3.56 11.83
CA HIS A 152 -13.42 -4.00 12.92
C HIS A 152 -14.80 -3.33 12.89
N ILE A 153 -14.92 -2.09 12.39
CA ILE A 153 -16.22 -1.43 12.19
C ILE A 153 -17.09 -2.18 11.17
N ILE A 154 -16.51 -2.68 10.08
CA ILE A 154 -17.25 -3.38 9.02
C ILE A 154 -17.35 -4.89 9.25
N SER A 155 -16.48 -5.45 10.08
CA SER A 155 -16.44 -6.86 10.47
C SER A 155 -16.05 -6.98 11.95
N PRO A 156 -17.00 -6.86 12.89
CA PRO A 156 -16.72 -6.89 14.33
C PRO A 156 -16.12 -8.21 14.85
N GLU A 157 -16.29 -9.30 14.11
CA GLU A 157 -15.71 -10.61 14.44
C GLU A 157 -14.31 -10.81 13.83
N SER A 158 -13.74 -9.79 13.19
CA SER A 158 -12.38 -9.88 12.63
C SER A 158 -11.31 -9.97 13.72
N GLU A 159 -10.31 -10.80 13.48
CA GLU A 159 -9.15 -10.99 14.34
C GLU A 159 -7.87 -10.53 13.64
N VAL A 160 -6.84 -10.19 14.42
CA VAL A 160 -5.54 -9.80 13.90
C VAL A 160 -4.50 -10.87 14.22
N GLU A 161 -4.10 -11.59 13.18
CA GLU A 161 -3.02 -12.57 13.25
C GLU A 161 -1.64 -11.92 13.41
N LEU A 162 -1.40 -10.82 12.70
CA LEU A 162 -0.10 -10.12 12.73
C LEU A 162 -0.26 -8.62 12.51
N LEU A 163 0.35 -7.83 13.40
CA LEU A 163 0.55 -6.39 13.23
C LEU A 163 1.98 -6.05 13.64
N LYS A 164 2.83 -5.79 12.65
CA LYS A 164 4.26 -5.59 12.87
C LYS A 164 4.86 -4.61 11.87
N VAL A 165 5.80 -3.81 12.34
CA VAL A 165 6.62 -2.93 11.50
C VAL A 165 8.04 -3.46 11.47
N TYR A 166 8.53 -3.71 10.26
CA TYR A 166 9.90 -4.12 9.99
C TYR A 166 10.69 -2.91 9.49
N GLU A 167 11.93 -2.80 9.94
CA GLU A 167 12.88 -1.79 9.48
C GLU A 167 14.06 -2.54 8.87
N CYS A 168 14.60 -2.02 7.77
CA CYS A 168 15.90 -2.47 7.32
C CYS A 168 16.89 -2.17 8.45
N LYS A 169 17.54 -3.20 8.98
CA LYS A 169 18.70 -2.99 9.86
C LYS A 169 19.84 -2.52 8.96
N ASP A 170 20.52 -1.47 9.39
CA ASP A 170 21.78 -1.02 8.77
C ASP A 170 22.81 -2.17 8.69
#